data_AF-A0A0F9P1K8-F1
#
_entry.id   AF-A0A0F9P1K8-F1
#
_cell.length_a   1.000
_cell.length_b   1.000
_cell.length_c   1.000
_cell.angle_alpha   90.00
_cell.angle_beta   90.00
_cell.angle_gamma   90.00
#
_symmetry.space_group_name_H-M   'P 1'
#
loop_
_entity.id
_entity.type
_entity.pdbx_description
1 polymer ?
#
loop_
_entity_poly.entity_id
_entity_poly.type
_entity_poly.pdbx_seq_one_letter_code
_entity_poly.pdbx_strand_id
1 'polypeptide(L)'
;MPLNGVAKLFTSAWPDFILKEISWLFVIAFSITLFNMLPLPVFDGDRIVKELINWGIGEDYQSLKKKTDKFIYKKEEKEIPLSEYRVENIDYIKINLKNQEKMGEQSNIILSEENYSLIDKIGDGFKDSVALNLPEQSKLEEGSLFEISYHYWHDKKRKIKKSILNSIRYITLFIVIGNFVLSFVKFGGLFFWV
;
A
#
# COMPACT_ATOMS: atom_id res chain seq x y z
N MET A 1 -27.52 -19.61 40.38
CA MET A 1 -27.95 -19.17 39.03
C MET A 1 -26.80 -18.44 38.36
N PRO A 2 -26.55 -18.63 37.05
CA PRO A 2 -25.55 -17.83 36.37
C PRO A 2 -25.97 -16.36 36.44
N LEU A 3 -25.21 -15.53 37.16
CA LEU A 3 -25.46 -14.09 37.19
C LEU A 3 -25.18 -13.52 35.80
N ASN A 4 -26.11 -12.70 35.29
CA ASN A 4 -25.93 -11.93 34.07
C ASN A 4 -24.62 -11.12 34.13
N GLY A 5 -23.97 -10.88 32.98
CA GLY A 5 -22.71 -10.13 32.91
C GLY A 5 -22.77 -8.79 33.66
N VAL A 6 -23.91 -8.08 33.55
CA VAL A 6 -24.18 -6.83 34.28
C VAL A 6 -24.34 -7.04 35.79
N ALA A 7 -24.92 -8.15 36.22
CA ALA A 7 -25.14 -8.43 37.64
C ALA A 7 -23.83 -8.77 38.38
N LYS A 8 -22.84 -9.35 37.69
CA LYS A 8 -21.48 -9.58 38.23
C LYS A 8 -20.75 -8.28 38.57
N LEU A 9 -21.13 -7.17 37.93
CA LEU A 9 -20.53 -5.85 38.19
C LEU A 9 -20.88 -5.27 39.56
N PHE A 10 -21.96 -5.76 40.18
CA PHE A 10 -22.45 -5.30 41.47
C PHE A 10 -22.22 -6.34 42.60
N THR A 11 -21.38 -7.35 42.35
CA THR A 11 -21.01 -8.36 43.36
C THR A 11 -19.61 -8.15 43.90
N SER A 12 -19.28 -8.75 45.05
CA SER A 12 -17.93 -8.73 45.63
C SER A 12 -16.85 -9.33 44.71
N ALA A 13 -17.23 -10.14 43.72
CA ALA A 13 -16.35 -10.71 42.69
C ALA A 13 -16.08 -9.75 41.51
N TRP A 14 -16.56 -8.51 41.56
CA TRP A 14 -16.36 -7.49 40.52
C TRP A 14 -14.88 -7.26 40.15
N PRO A 15 -13.94 -7.13 41.11
CA PRO A 15 -12.53 -6.93 40.77
C PRO A 15 -11.96 -8.08 39.92
N ASP A 16 -12.27 -9.33 40.30
CA ASP A 16 -11.81 -10.52 39.58
C ASP A 16 -12.45 -10.63 38.19
N PHE A 17 -13.73 -10.25 38.08
CA PHE A 17 -14.44 -10.20 36.80
C PHE A 17 -13.80 -9.19 35.84
N ILE A 18 -13.55 -7.95 36.29
CA ILE A 18 -12.93 -6.91 35.48
C ILE A 18 -11.50 -7.28 35.08
N LEU A 19 -10.71 -7.81 36.01
CA LEU A 19 -9.35 -8.25 35.70
C LEU A 19 -9.35 -9.32 34.61
N LYS A 20 -10.28 -10.27 34.68
CA LYS A 20 -10.44 -11.32 33.66
C LYS A 20 -10.84 -10.74 32.30
N GLU A 21 -11.81 -9.84 32.25
CA GLU A 21 -12.25 -9.21 30.99
C GLU A 21 -11.15 -8.33 30.38
N ILE A 22 -10.46 -7.52 31.18
CA ILE A 22 -9.32 -6.72 30.71
C ILE A 22 -8.20 -7.63 30.20
N SER A 23 -7.92 -8.73 30.89
CA SER A 23 -6.90 -9.69 30.45
C SER A 23 -7.27 -10.32 29.10
N TRP A 24 -8.53 -10.69 28.90
CA TRP A 24 -9.00 -11.21 27.60
C TRP A 24 -8.94 -10.16 26.51
N LEU A 25 -9.40 -8.93 26.78
CA LEU A 25 -9.29 -7.81 25.85
C LEU A 25 -7.83 -7.55 25.48
N PHE A 26 -6.93 -7.57 26.46
CA PHE A 26 -5.50 -7.42 26.22
C PHE A 26 -4.95 -8.54 25.34
N VAL A 27 -5.27 -9.82 25.63
CA VAL A 27 -4.84 -10.96 24.81
C VAL A 27 -5.35 -10.86 23.38
N ILE A 28 -6.61 -10.48 23.19
CA ILE A 28 -7.21 -10.32 21.85
C ILE A 28 -6.54 -9.16 21.10
N ALA A 29 -6.47 -7.98 21.73
CA ALA A 29 -5.85 -6.81 21.12
C ALA A 29 -4.38 -7.07 20.76
N PHE A 30 -3.62 -7.63 21.70
CA PHE A 30 -2.22 -7.98 21.50
C PHE A 30 -2.04 -8.99 20.35
N SER A 31 -2.91 -10.00 20.27
CA SER A 31 -2.87 -10.98 19.18
C SER A 31 -3.12 -10.31 17.83
N ILE A 32 -4.16 -9.46 17.73
CA ILE A 32 -4.46 -8.72 16.50
C ILE A 32 -3.27 -7.84 16.10
N THR A 33 -2.67 -7.13 17.05
CA THR A 33 -1.48 -6.30 16.79
C THR A 33 -0.30 -7.14 16.30
N LEU A 34 -0.03 -8.29 16.91
CA LEU A 34 1.05 -9.18 16.46
C LEU A 34 0.82 -9.70 15.03
N PHE A 35 -0.41 -10.09 14.69
CA PHE A 35 -0.75 -10.49 13.32
C PHE A 35 -0.59 -9.32 12.35
N ASN A 36 -1.04 -8.13 12.72
CA ASN A 36 -0.86 -6.92 11.91
C ASN A 36 0.60 -6.50 11.75
N MET A 37 1.49 -6.88 12.66
CA MET A 37 2.93 -6.64 12.53
C MET A 37 3.66 -7.70 11.69
N LEU A 38 2.98 -8.71 11.15
CA LEU A 38 3.63 -9.68 10.27
C LEU A 38 4.13 -9.02 8.98
N PRO A 39 5.35 -9.35 8.52
CA PRO A 39 5.91 -8.85 7.26
C PRO A 39 5.31 -9.57 6.05
N LEU A 40 4.01 -9.41 5.84
CA LEU A 40 3.24 -10.02 4.76
C LEU A 40 2.40 -8.93 4.08
N PRO A 41 2.23 -8.93 2.74
CA PRO A 41 1.68 -7.79 1.99
C PRO A 41 0.29 -7.29 2.41
N VAL A 42 -0.49 -8.11 3.12
CA VAL A 42 -1.86 -7.78 3.59
C VAL A 42 -1.83 -7.05 4.94
N PHE A 43 -0.72 -7.13 5.68
CA PHE A 43 -0.58 -6.60 7.03
C PHE A 43 0.34 -5.37 7.06
N ASP A 44 0.09 -4.47 8.02
CA ASP A 44 0.82 -3.21 8.17
C ASP A 44 2.32 -3.41 8.45
N GLY A 45 2.69 -4.54 9.06
CA GLY A 45 4.08 -4.93 9.32
C GLY A 45 4.94 -5.01 8.06
N ASP A 46 4.35 -5.28 6.89
CA ASP A 46 5.08 -5.27 5.62
C ASP A 46 5.62 -3.87 5.27
N ARG A 47 4.86 -2.82 5.58
CA ARG A 47 5.30 -1.44 5.39
C ARG A 47 6.42 -1.10 6.36
N ILE A 48 6.27 -1.47 7.63
CA ILE A 48 7.29 -1.23 8.66
C ILE A 48 8.60 -1.91 8.27
N VAL A 49 8.56 -3.17 7.82
CA VAL A 49 9.77 -3.88 7.39
C VAL A 49 10.39 -3.28 6.14
N LYS A 50 9.59 -2.80 5.17
CA LYS A 50 10.12 -2.04 4.02
C LYS A 50 10.86 -0.79 4.48
N GLU A 51 10.30 -0.03 5.40
CA GLU A 51 10.90 1.19 5.95
C GLU A 51 12.19 0.87 6.71
N LEU A 52 12.22 -0.20 7.52
CA LEU A 52 13.43 -0.67 8.20
C LEU A 52 14.53 -1.10 7.23
N ILE A 53 14.17 -1.82 6.16
CA ILE A 53 15.12 -2.22 5.11
C ILE A 53 15.68 -0.99 4.39
N ASN A 54 14.81 -0.01 4.08
CA ASN A 54 15.24 1.23 3.46
C ASN A 54 16.21 2.02 4.35
N TRP A 55 15.90 2.11 5.64
CA TRP A 55 16.74 2.78 6.63
C TRP A 55 18.09 2.08 6.82
N GLY A 56 18.09 0.75 6.98
CA GLY A 56 19.32 -0.01 7.24
C GLY A 56 20.26 -0.14 6.05
N ILE A 57 19.73 -0.26 4.83
CA ILE A 57 20.55 -0.40 3.61
C ILE A 57 20.93 0.96 3.01
N GLY A 58 20.16 1.99 3.33
CA GLY A 58 20.25 3.32 2.73
C GLY A 58 19.83 3.32 1.26
N GLU A 59 19.93 4.47 0.63
CA GLU A 59 19.53 4.69 -0.76
C GLU A 59 20.75 5.04 -1.62
N ASP A 60 20.79 4.55 -2.87
CA ASP A 60 21.91 4.79 -3.78
C ASP A 60 21.42 5.20 -5.17
N TYR A 61 21.14 6.50 -5.30
CA TYR A 61 20.61 7.11 -6.52
C TYR A 61 21.75 7.54 -7.44
N GLN A 62 22.13 6.65 -8.37
CA GLN A 62 23.25 6.90 -9.27
C GLN A 62 22.85 7.03 -10.74
N SER A 63 21.66 6.61 -11.12
CA SER A 63 21.25 6.56 -12.52
C SER A 63 19.89 7.18 -12.73
N LEU A 64 19.83 8.12 -13.66
CA LEU A 64 18.58 8.59 -14.22
C LEU A 64 17.98 7.50 -15.11
N LYS A 65 16.71 7.19 -14.93
CA LYS A 65 15.97 6.27 -15.80
C LYS A 65 14.68 6.89 -16.25
N LYS A 66 14.20 6.43 -17.40
CA LYS A 66 12.90 6.80 -17.96
C LYS A 66 11.87 5.71 -17.65
N LYS A 67 10.66 6.11 -17.29
CA LYS A 67 9.50 5.23 -17.16
C LYS A 67 8.27 5.90 -17.73
N THR A 68 7.32 5.09 -18.19
CA THR A 68 6.01 5.54 -18.62
C THR A 68 4.95 4.79 -17.84
N ASP A 69 4.14 5.53 -17.10
CA ASP A 69 3.01 4.99 -16.35
C ASP A 69 1.71 5.29 -17.10
N LYS A 70 0.74 4.38 -16.95
CA LYS A 70 -0.59 4.52 -17.55
C LYS A 70 -1.62 4.63 -16.44
N PHE A 71 -2.43 5.68 -16.48
CA PHE A 71 -3.47 5.96 -15.50
C PHE A 71 -4.81 6.13 -16.19
N ILE A 72 -5.89 5.79 -15.49
CA ILE A 72 -7.24 6.08 -15.93
C ILE A 72 -7.65 7.39 -15.29
N TYR A 73 -8.07 8.34 -16.12
CA TYR A 73 -8.53 9.64 -15.65
C TYR A 73 -9.83 9.50 -14.86
N LYS A 74 -9.80 10.06 -13.65
CA LYS A 74 -10.99 10.27 -12.81
C LYS A 74 -11.13 11.76 -12.56
N LYS A 75 -12.32 12.30 -12.80
CA LYS A 75 -12.56 13.75 -12.73
C LYS A 75 -12.36 14.33 -11.32
N GLU A 76 -12.52 13.50 -10.29
CA GLU A 76 -12.33 13.87 -8.88
C GLU A 76 -10.85 13.89 -8.46
N GLU A 77 -9.98 13.15 -9.16
CA GLU A 77 -8.55 13.05 -8.83
C GLU A 77 -7.75 14.12 -9.59
N LYS A 78 -7.46 15.24 -8.93
CA LYS A 78 -6.59 16.30 -9.47
C LYS A 78 -5.11 15.96 -9.41
N GLU A 79 -4.74 14.98 -8.58
CA GLU A 79 -3.36 14.57 -8.34
C GLU A 79 -3.18 13.10 -8.70
N ILE A 80 -2.21 12.82 -9.55
CA ILE A 80 -1.87 11.47 -9.98
C ILE A 80 -0.53 11.08 -9.32
N PRO A 81 -0.52 10.11 -8.40
CA PRO A 81 0.73 9.61 -7.83
C PRO A 81 1.50 8.81 -8.88
N LEU A 82 2.78 9.13 -9.07
CA LEU A 82 3.64 8.38 -9.99
C LEU A 82 4.12 7.09 -9.32
N SER A 83 4.43 6.09 -10.13
CA SER A 83 4.86 4.79 -9.61
C SER A 83 6.30 4.80 -9.07
N GLU A 84 7.08 5.84 -9.40
CA GLU A 84 8.46 5.99 -8.94
C GLU A 84 8.62 7.31 -8.20
N TYR A 85 9.59 7.29 -7.29
CA TYR A 85 9.92 8.38 -6.39
C TYR A 85 11.18 9.12 -6.88
N ARG A 86 11.38 10.37 -6.44
CA ARG A 86 12.43 11.29 -6.94
C ARG A 86 12.36 11.49 -8.45
N VAL A 87 11.22 11.94 -8.91
CA VAL A 87 11.01 12.31 -10.30
C VAL A 87 11.67 13.67 -10.55
N GLU A 88 12.49 13.74 -11.59
CA GLU A 88 13.23 14.94 -11.95
C GLU A 88 12.40 15.80 -12.89
N ASN A 89 12.03 15.22 -14.05
CA ASN A 89 11.32 15.91 -15.12
C ASN A 89 10.27 14.99 -15.75
N ILE A 90 9.20 15.59 -16.28
CA ILE A 90 8.18 14.93 -17.10
C ILE A 90 8.55 15.17 -18.55
N ASP A 91 8.58 14.12 -19.37
CA ASP A 91 8.85 14.23 -20.80
C ASP A 91 7.57 14.58 -21.57
N TYR A 92 6.47 13.90 -21.24
CA TYR A 92 5.16 14.18 -21.81
C TYR A 92 4.04 13.56 -20.98
N ILE A 93 2.86 14.18 -21.08
CA ILE A 93 1.59 13.59 -20.65
C ILE A 93 0.71 13.49 -21.89
N LYS A 94 0.32 12.26 -22.22
CA LYS A 94 -0.49 11.94 -23.40
C LYS A 94 -1.87 11.48 -22.95
N ILE A 95 -2.92 12.09 -23.48
CA ILE A 95 -4.30 11.69 -23.25
C ILE A 95 -4.80 10.94 -24.48
N ASN A 96 -5.24 9.70 -24.29
CA ASN A 96 -5.96 8.93 -25.29
C ASN A 96 -7.47 9.07 -25.02
N LEU A 97 -8.16 9.77 -25.91
CA LEU A 97 -9.61 9.93 -25.86
C LEU A 97 -10.30 8.66 -26.36
N LYS A 98 -11.22 8.11 -25.55
CA LYS A 98 -11.88 6.84 -25.83
C LYS A 98 -12.93 6.92 -26.96
N ASN A 99 -13.40 8.12 -27.29
CA ASN A 99 -14.59 8.32 -28.13
C ASN A 99 -14.36 8.49 -29.65
N GLN A 100 -13.20 8.06 -30.19
CA GLN A 100 -12.92 8.13 -31.63
C GLN A 100 -12.73 6.76 -32.30
N GLU A 101 -13.42 5.71 -31.83
CA GLU A 101 -13.42 4.41 -32.51
C GLU A 101 -14.11 4.40 -33.90
N LYS A 102 -14.70 5.52 -34.35
CA LYS A 102 -15.42 5.59 -35.65
C LYS A 102 -14.69 6.30 -36.80
N MET A 103 -13.53 6.89 -36.60
CA MET A 103 -12.68 7.38 -37.69
C MET A 103 -11.23 7.15 -37.28
N GLY A 104 -10.41 6.57 -38.17
CA GLY A 104 -9.07 6.03 -37.91
C GLY A 104 -7.97 7.04 -37.53
N GLU A 105 -8.31 8.09 -36.77
CA GLU A 105 -7.36 9.03 -36.18
C GLU A 105 -7.45 8.90 -34.65
N GLN A 106 -6.46 8.22 -34.07
CA GLN A 106 -6.23 8.33 -32.62
C GLN A 106 -5.81 9.77 -32.33
N SER A 107 -6.75 10.63 -31.93
CA SER A 107 -6.41 11.98 -31.44
C SER A 107 -5.68 11.87 -30.10
N ASN A 108 -4.35 11.86 -30.22
CA ASN A 108 -3.43 11.89 -29.10
C ASN A 108 -3.24 13.35 -28.69
N ILE A 109 -3.74 13.74 -27.52
CA ILE A 109 -3.50 15.09 -27.00
C ILE A 109 -2.26 15.03 -26.12
N ILE A 110 -1.20 15.75 -26.49
CA ILE A 110 -0.06 16.00 -25.61
C ILE A 110 -0.40 17.26 -24.81
N LEU A 111 -0.43 17.13 -23.48
CA LEU A 111 -0.65 18.25 -22.57
C LEU A 111 0.57 19.16 -22.54
N SER A 112 0.35 20.45 -22.73
CA SER A 112 1.36 21.50 -22.52
C SER A 112 1.78 21.57 -21.05
N GLU A 113 3.04 21.95 -20.79
CA GLU A 113 3.64 22.07 -19.44
C GLU A 113 2.86 22.99 -18.49
N GLU A 114 2.14 23.98 -19.02
CA GLU A 114 1.27 24.87 -18.25
C GLU A 114 0.06 24.17 -17.58
N ASN A 115 -0.35 23.01 -18.11
CA ASN A 115 -1.53 22.29 -17.65
C ASN A 115 -1.21 21.21 -16.62
N TYR A 116 0.04 21.09 -16.19
CA TYR A 116 0.44 20.17 -15.13
C TYR A 116 1.59 20.70 -14.30
N SER A 117 1.74 20.18 -13.10
CA SER A 117 2.89 20.49 -12.26
C SER A 117 3.35 19.25 -11.51
N LEU A 118 4.66 19.07 -11.44
CA LEU A 118 5.28 17.99 -10.69
C LEU A 118 5.44 18.45 -9.23
N ILE A 119 4.75 17.76 -8.32
CA ILE A 119 4.64 18.14 -6.91
C ILE A 119 5.24 17.06 -6.00
N ASP A 120 5.58 17.48 -4.77
CA ASP A 120 5.94 16.60 -3.67
C ASP A 120 4.74 16.47 -2.73
N LYS A 121 4.07 15.32 -2.80
CA LYS A 121 2.90 15.02 -1.97
C LYS A 121 3.28 14.49 -0.59
N ILE A 122 4.46 13.88 -0.47
CA ILE A 122 4.94 13.22 0.76
C ILE A 122 5.56 14.26 1.71
N GLY A 123 6.09 15.36 1.18
CA GLY A 123 6.71 16.47 1.92
C GLY A 123 8.16 16.20 2.33
N ASP A 124 8.87 15.35 1.59
CA ASP A 124 10.25 14.95 1.89
C ASP A 124 11.30 15.65 1.02
N GLY A 125 10.87 16.61 0.21
CA GLY A 125 11.70 17.40 -0.70
C GLY A 125 11.90 16.78 -2.08
N PHE A 126 11.31 15.61 -2.34
CA PHE A 126 11.40 14.92 -3.62
C PHE A 126 10.04 14.79 -4.29
N LYS A 127 10.00 15.08 -5.58
CA LYS A 127 8.75 15.06 -6.33
C LYS A 127 8.33 13.63 -6.67
N ASP A 128 7.04 13.35 -6.53
CA ASP A 128 6.48 12.00 -6.61
C ASP A 128 5.10 11.94 -7.30
N SER A 129 4.46 13.10 -7.51
CA SER A 129 3.09 13.17 -8.02
C SER A 129 2.95 14.27 -9.07
N VAL A 130 1.93 14.14 -9.92
CA VAL A 130 1.57 15.15 -10.93
C VAL A 130 0.22 15.74 -10.58
N ALA A 131 0.18 17.05 -10.35
CA ALA A 131 -1.06 17.80 -10.27
C ALA A 131 -1.48 18.26 -11.67
N LEU A 132 -2.71 17.92 -12.07
CA LEU A 132 -3.31 18.36 -13.32
C LEU A 132 -4.05 19.68 -13.10
N ASN A 133 -3.61 20.72 -13.81
CA ASN A 133 -4.22 22.04 -13.79
C ASN A 133 -5.13 22.21 -15.02
N LEU A 134 -6.13 21.36 -15.13
CA LEU A 134 -7.08 21.39 -16.25
C LEU A 134 -8.17 22.43 -15.98
N PRO A 135 -8.51 23.29 -16.95
CA PRO A 135 -9.64 24.20 -16.80
C PRO A 135 -10.95 23.41 -16.57
N GLU A 136 -11.84 23.92 -15.72
CA GLU A 136 -13.11 23.25 -15.36
C GLU A 136 -14.02 22.99 -16.57
N GLN A 137 -13.78 23.71 -17.68
CA GLN A 137 -14.46 23.59 -18.96
C GLN A 137 -13.85 22.52 -19.89
N SER A 138 -12.83 21.77 -19.44
CA SER A 138 -12.20 20.73 -20.25
C SER A 138 -13.20 19.60 -20.58
N LYS A 139 -13.33 19.27 -21.87
CA LYS A 139 -14.19 18.19 -22.38
C LYS A 139 -13.61 16.78 -22.13
N LEU A 140 -12.78 16.62 -21.11
CA LEU A 140 -12.14 15.33 -20.83
C LEU A 140 -13.16 14.39 -20.23
N GLU A 141 -13.43 13.31 -20.96
CA GLU A 141 -14.32 12.25 -20.50
C GLU A 141 -13.62 11.41 -19.44
N GLU A 142 -14.36 11.12 -18.37
CA GLU A 142 -13.95 10.17 -17.34
C GLU A 142 -13.68 8.80 -17.98
N GLY A 143 -12.58 8.15 -17.59
CA GLY A 143 -12.14 6.90 -18.22
C GLY A 143 -11.17 7.06 -19.40
N SER A 144 -10.76 8.29 -19.75
CA SER A 144 -9.66 8.54 -20.69
C SER A 144 -8.34 8.00 -20.14
N LEU A 145 -7.48 7.47 -21.01
CA LEU A 145 -6.19 6.89 -20.59
C LEU A 145 -5.08 7.94 -20.69
N PHE A 146 -4.44 8.21 -19.57
CA PHE A 146 -3.27 9.09 -19.47
C PHE A 146 -2.01 8.25 -19.51
N GLU A 147 -1.07 8.60 -20.38
CA GLU A 147 0.29 8.08 -20.38
C GLU A 147 1.24 9.18 -19.94
N ILE A 148 1.88 9.02 -18.78
CA ILE A 148 2.83 9.98 -18.23
C ILE A 148 4.21 9.38 -18.36
N SER A 149 5.08 10.01 -19.16
CA SER A 149 6.48 9.60 -19.30
C SER A 149 7.38 10.58 -18.56
N TYR A 150 8.30 10.06 -17.76
CA TYR A 150 9.11 10.87 -16.86
C TYR A 150 10.48 10.24 -16.57
N HIS A 151 11.40 11.10 -16.14
CA HIS A 151 12.73 10.74 -15.67
C HIS A 151 12.77 10.70 -14.15
N TYR A 152 13.33 9.65 -13.58
CA TYR A 152 13.45 9.45 -12.14
C TYR A 152 14.84 8.94 -11.75
N TRP A 153 15.23 9.24 -10.51
CA TRP A 153 16.45 8.72 -9.93
C TRP A 153 16.24 7.28 -9.47
N HIS A 154 16.93 6.35 -10.12
CA HIS A 154 16.82 4.93 -9.83
C HIS A 154 17.82 4.49 -8.75
N ASP A 155 17.30 3.98 -7.64
CA ASP A 155 18.08 3.34 -6.57
C ASP A 155 18.66 1.98 -7.05
N LYS A 156 19.99 1.89 -7.17
CA LYS A 156 20.67 0.64 -7.56
C LYS A 156 20.43 -0.49 -6.54
N LYS A 157 20.26 -0.15 -5.26
CA LYS A 157 20.02 -1.12 -4.18
C LYS A 157 18.58 -1.64 -4.15
N ARG A 158 17.67 -1.10 -4.98
CA ARG A 158 16.26 -1.55 -5.05
C ARG A 158 16.10 -3.05 -5.25
N LYS A 159 16.95 -3.67 -6.09
CA LYS A 159 16.93 -5.14 -6.30
C LYS A 159 17.27 -5.90 -5.02
N ILE A 160 18.29 -5.45 -4.29
CA ILE A 160 18.74 -6.06 -3.04
C ILE A 160 17.67 -5.90 -1.96
N LYS A 161 17.14 -4.68 -1.77
CA LYS A 161 16.04 -4.38 -0.85
C LYS A 161 14.82 -5.28 -1.10
N LYS A 162 14.41 -5.41 -2.37
CA LYS A 162 13.30 -6.28 -2.78
C LYS A 162 13.59 -7.75 -2.51
N SER A 163 14.82 -8.20 -2.73
CA SER A 163 15.23 -9.58 -2.44
C SER A 163 15.11 -9.88 -0.94
N ILE A 164 15.65 -9.00 -0.09
CA ILE A 164 15.60 -9.16 1.37
C ILE A 164 14.16 -9.18 1.88
N LEU A 165 13.33 -8.24 1.42
CA LEU A 165 11.92 -8.18 1.79
C LEU A 165 11.18 -9.47 1.40
N ASN A 166 11.41 -9.97 0.19
CA ASN A 166 10.79 -11.21 -0.26
C ASN A 166 11.29 -12.43 0.53
N SER A 167 12.58 -12.50 0.86
CA SER A 167 13.11 -13.55 1.73
C SER A 167 12.42 -13.55 3.11
N ILE A 168 12.26 -12.38 3.73
CA ILE A 168 11.54 -12.26 5.01
C ILE A 168 10.09 -12.75 4.86
N ARG A 169 9.37 -12.29 3.84
CA ARG A 169 7.98 -12.72 3.56
C ARG A 169 7.88 -14.23 3.41
N TYR A 170 8.78 -14.86 2.66
CA TYR A 170 8.76 -16.31 2.46
C TYR A 170 9.06 -17.07 3.75
N ILE A 171 10.02 -16.62 4.54
CA ILE A 171 10.35 -17.23 5.84
C ILE A 171 9.15 -17.12 6.78
N THR A 172 8.54 -15.93 6.90
CA THR A 172 7.36 -15.74 7.74
C THR A 172 6.18 -16.59 7.28
N LEU A 173 5.90 -16.62 5.98
CA LEU A 173 4.84 -17.46 5.43
C LEU A 173 5.08 -18.94 5.72
N PHE A 174 6.32 -19.41 5.56
CA PHE A 174 6.71 -20.77 5.88
C PHE A 174 6.52 -21.09 7.36
N ILE A 175 6.90 -20.19 8.26
CA ILE A 175 6.70 -20.36 9.71
C ILE A 175 5.22 -20.44 10.04
N VAL A 176 4.38 -19.57 9.46
CA VAL A 176 2.93 -19.54 9.73
C VAL A 176 2.26 -20.82 9.20
N ILE A 177 2.51 -21.20 7.95
CA ILE A 177 1.93 -22.41 7.35
C ILE A 177 2.47 -23.66 8.06
N GLY A 178 3.77 -23.70 8.35
CA GLY A 178 4.40 -24.81 9.06
C GLY A 178 3.79 -25.01 10.46
N ASN A 179 3.61 -23.93 11.22
CA ASN A 179 2.93 -24.00 12.51
C ASN A 179 1.47 -24.43 12.38
N PHE A 180 0.75 -23.98 11.36
CA PHE A 180 -0.63 -24.40 11.10
C PHE A 180 -0.71 -25.90 10.80
N VAL A 181 0.15 -26.42 9.92
CA VAL A 181 0.23 -27.85 9.57
C VAL A 181 0.63 -28.68 10.78
N LEU A 182 1.64 -28.26 11.54
CA LEU A 182 2.06 -28.95 12.77
C LEU A 182 0.95 -28.99 13.81
N SER A 183 0.23 -27.87 13.98
CA SER A 183 -0.93 -27.81 14.86
C SER A 183 -2.02 -28.78 14.40
N PHE A 184 -2.32 -28.80 13.10
CA PHE A 184 -3.31 -29.72 12.52
C PHE A 184 -2.92 -31.19 12.69
N VAL A 185 -1.68 -31.57 12.41
CA VAL A 185 -1.22 -32.96 12.56
C VAL A 185 -1.19 -33.38 14.03
N LYS A 186 -0.75 -32.50 14.93
CA LYS A 186 -0.58 -32.82 16.35
C LYS A 186 -1.88 -32.76 17.16
N PHE A 187 -2.79 -31.85 16.81
CA PHE A 187 -4.02 -31.57 17.57
C PHE A 187 -5.32 -31.83 16.79
N GLY A 188 -5.27 -32.01 15.46
CA GLY A 188 -6.44 -32.25 14.63
C GLY A 188 -7.19 -33.54 14.94
N GLY A 189 -6.52 -34.54 15.55
CA GLY A 189 -7.21 -35.73 16.08
C GLY A 189 -8.03 -35.48 17.34
N LEU A 190 -7.75 -34.40 18.09
CA LEU A 190 -8.40 -34.07 19.38
C LEU A 190 -9.48 -32.98 19.25
N PHE A 191 -9.35 -32.05 18.31
CA PHE A 191 -10.27 -30.90 18.16
C PHE A 191 -11.26 -31.00 16.99
N PHE A 192 -11.15 -32.01 16.11
CA PHE A 192 -12.09 -32.17 14.98
C PHE A 192 -13.28 -33.10 15.29
N TRP A 193 -13.25 -33.82 16.43
CA TRP A 193 -14.29 -34.74 16.91
C TRP A 193 -14.80 -34.41 18.32
N VAL A 194 -14.76 -33.12 18.70
CA VAL A 194 -15.47 -32.59 19.87
C VAL A 194 -16.30 -31.39 19.44
#